data_AF-A0A2S0Q5K0-F1
#
_entry.id   AF-A0A2S0Q5K0-F1
#
_cell.length_a   1.000
_cell.length_b   1.000
_cell.length_c   1.000
_cell.angle_alpha   90.00
_cell.angle_beta   90.00
_cell.angle_gamma   90.00
#
_symmetry.space_group_name_H-M   'P 1'
#
loop_
_entity.id
_entity.type
_entity.pdbx_description
1 polymer ?
#
loop_
_entity_poly.entity_id
_entity_poly.type
_entity_poly.pdbx_seq_one_letter_code
_entity_poly.pdbx_strand_id
1 'polypeptide(L)'
;MKELTNVKAQISSDVLNLKKTSKKNAMKFQVIFTYDSEYLGYVAEVPELPGCVSQGKTLDEAIENIKDAIKGYLHVLEKHGKPYVPKESQSFVGEVLV
;
A
#
# COMPACT_ATOMS: atom_id res chain seq x y z
N MET A 1 43.96 -24.68 -5.46
CA MET A 1 42.93 -24.92 -4.41
C MET A 1 42.46 -23.63 -3.70
N LYS A 2 42.58 -22.44 -4.31
CA LYS A 2 42.13 -21.15 -3.71
C LYS A 2 40.87 -20.55 -4.34
N GLU A 3 40.40 -21.13 -5.46
CA GLU A 3 39.30 -20.59 -6.27
C GLU A 3 37.91 -21.01 -5.76
N LEU A 4 37.79 -22.23 -5.23
CA LEU A 4 36.55 -22.78 -4.67
C LEU A 4 36.10 -22.05 -3.38
N THR A 5 37.01 -21.40 -2.65
CA THR A 5 36.70 -20.69 -1.40
C THR A 5 36.04 -19.34 -1.67
N ASN A 6 36.48 -18.61 -2.70
CA ASN A 6 35.91 -17.31 -3.09
C ASN A 6 34.50 -17.44 -3.68
N VAL A 7 34.24 -18.52 -4.42
CA VAL A 7 32.90 -18.78 -4.98
C VAL A 7 31.89 -19.07 -3.86
N LYS A 8 32.26 -19.81 -2.81
CA LYS A 8 31.36 -20.04 -1.65
C LYS A 8 31.09 -18.76 -0.87
N ALA A 9 32.08 -17.88 -0.71
CA ALA A 9 31.90 -16.59 -0.07
C ALA A 9 30.96 -15.67 -0.87
N GLN A 10 31.14 -15.63 -2.21
CA GLN A 10 30.30 -14.86 -3.12
C GLN A 10 28.85 -15.38 -3.17
N ILE A 11 28.64 -16.69 -3.25
CA ILE A 11 27.31 -17.31 -3.19
C ILE A 11 26.62 -16.97 -1.85
N SER A 12 27.37 -16.99 -0.74
CA SER A 12 26.81 -16.65 0.57
C SER A 12 26.44 -15.18 0.70
N SER A 13 27.21 -14.26 0.10
CA SER A 13 26.86 -12.82 0.05
C SER A 13 25.70 -12.54 -0.89
N ASP A 14 25.59 -13.26 -2.00
CA ASP A 14 24.51 -13.08 -2.98
C ASP A 14 23.18 -13.64 -2.46
N VAL A 15 23.19 -14.78 -1.76
CA VAL A 15 22.02 -15.32 -1.05
C VAL A 15 21.61 -14.43 0.13
N LEU A 16 22.58 -13.84 0.84
CA LEU A 16 22.30 -12.88 1.92
C LEU A 16 21.73 -11.56 1.36
N ASN A 17 22.19 -11.12 0.19
CA ASN A 17 21.62 -9.97 -0.52
C ASN A 17 20.21 -10.29 -1.04
N LEU A 18 19.94 -11.48 -1.59
CA LEU A 18 18.59 -11.88 -2.02
C LEU A 18 17.57 -11.82 -0.87
N LYS A 19 17.98 -12.15 0.36
CA LYS A 19 17.15 -12.01 1.57
C LYS A 19 17.02 -10.56 2.06
N LYS A 20 17.97 -9.69 1.76
CA LYS A 20 17.96 -8.26 2.14
C LYS A 20 17.18 -7.38 1.16
N THR A 21 17.03 -7.77 -0.10
CA THR A 21 16.35 -6.96 -1.13
C THR A 21 14.81 -7.08 -1.09
N SER A 22 14.24 -8.04 -0.37
CA SER A 22 12.79 -8.33 -0.41
C SER A 22 12.05 -8.03 0.90
N LYS A 23 12.27 -6.83 1.44
CA LYS A 23 11.24 -6.17 2.25
C LYS A 23 10.90 -4.87 1.56
N LYS A 24 10.30 -4.96 0.37
CA LYS A 24 9.54 -3.85 -0.21
C LYS A 24 8.52 -3.50 0.88
N ASN A 25 8.69 -2.36 1.57
CA ASN A 25 7.80 -1.97 2.66
C ASN A 25 6.37 -1.95 2.10
N ALA A 26 5.60 -3.00 2.39
CA ALA A 26 4.22 -3.07 1.98
C ALA A 26 3.47 -2.03 2.80
N MET A 27 3.12 -0.91 2.16
CA MET A 27 2.34 0.13 2.81
C MET A 27 0.91 -0.35 2.95
N LYS A 28 0.37 -0.24 4.16
CA LYS A 28 -1.01 -0.61 4.47
C LYS A 28 -1.78 0.68 4.67
N PHE A 29 -3.00 0.70 4.17
CA PHE A 29 -3.91 1.83 4.30
C PHE A 29 -5.22 1.33 4.87
N GLN A 30 -5.78 2.08 5.81
CA GLN A 30 -7.17 1.86 6.23
C GLN A 30 -8.10 2.41 5.14
N VAL A 31 -9.12 1.64 4.79
CA VAL A 31 -10.11 2.01 3.77
C VAL A 31 -11.50 1.81 4.36
N ILE A 32 -12.35 2.83 4.23
CA ILE A 32 -13.76 2.78 4.61
C ILE A 32 -14.55 2.47 3.35
N PHE A 33 -15.39 1.44 3.41
CA PHE A 33 -16.29 1.05 2.34
C PHE A 33 -17.73 1.33 2.75
N THR A 34 -18.41 2.17 1.97
CA THR A 34 -19.81 2.53 2.21
C THR A 34 -20.63 2.09 1.01
N TYR A 35 -21.72 1.37 1.24
CA TYR A 35 -22.65 1.05 0.16
C TYR A 35 -23.48 2.29 -0.18
N ASP A 36 -23.47 2.66 -1.45
CA ASP A 36 -24.23 3.78 -2.00
C ASP A 36 -25.42 3.22 -2.79
N SER A 37 -26.63 3.56 -2.34
CA SER A 37 -27.88 3.10 -2.95
C SER A 37 -28.23 3.79 -4.26
N GLU A 38 -27.74 5.01 -4.51
CA GLU A 38 -27.97 5.72 -5.77
C GLU A 38 -27.01 5.21 -6.86
N TYR A 39 -25.75 5.01 -6.50
CA TYR A 39 -24.76 4.40 -7.37
C TYR A 39 -24.97 2.89 -7.56
N LEU A 40 -25.67 2.21 -6.64
CA LEU A 40 -25.82 0.75 -6.60
C LEU A 40 -24.45 0.05 -6.56
N GLY A 41 -23.62 0.42 -5.59
CA GLY A 41 -22.27 -0.12 -5.43
C GLY A 41 -21.60 0.35 -4.15
N TYR A 42 -20.29 0.14 -4.05
CA TYR A 42 -19.47 0.55 -2.93
C TYR A 42 -18.62 1.76 -3.30
N VAL A 43 -18.64 2.77 -2.45
CA VAL A 43 -17.67 3.88 -2.43
C VAL A 43 -16.58 3.52 -1.43
N ALA A 44 -15.33 3.68 -1.83
CA ALA A 44 -14.15 3.39 -1.03
C ALA A 44 -13.35 4.67 -0.82
N GLU A 45 -13.05 5.01 0.44
CA GLU A 45 -12.25 6.18 0.80
C GLU A 45 -11.08 5.80 1.72
N VAL A 46 -9.97 6.53 1.59
CA VAL A 46 -8.77 6.34 2.40
C VAL A 46 -8.62 7.53 3.35
N PRO A 47 -8.98 7.41 4.64
CA PRO A 47 -8.95 8.54 5.58
C PRO A 47 -7.56 9.18 5.72
N GLU A 48 -6.51 8.38 5.55
CA GLU A 48 -5.12 8.82 5.62
C GLU A 48 -4.66 9.64 4.40
N LEU A 49 -5.38 9.54 3.28
CA LEU A 49 -5.09 10.24 2.01
C LEU A 49 -6.32 11.07 1.60
N PRO A 50 -6.48 12.29 2.14
CA PRO A 50 -7.65 13.13 1.87
C PRO A 50 -7.90 13.31 0.38
N GLY A 51 -9.14 13.04 -0.04
CA GLY A 51 -9.57 13.10 -1.45
C GLY A 51 -9.23 11.86 -2.28
N CYS A 52 -8.57 10.84 -1.72
CA CYS A 52 -8.38 9.55 -2.37
C CYS A 52 -9.64 8.70 -2.20
N VAL A 53 -10.51 8.79 -3.21
CA VAL A 53 -11.79 8.09 -3.26
C VAL A 53 -11.86 7.30 -4.56
N SER A 54 -12.50 6.13 -4.51
CA SER A 54 -12.84 5.34 -5.68
C SER A 54 -14.16 4.60 -5.43
N GLN A 55 -14.62 3.82 -6.39
CA GLN A 55 -15.89 3.09 -6.29
C GLN A 55 -15.89 1.85 -7.17
N GLY A 56 -16.80 0.91 -6.90
CA GLY A 56 -17.04 -0.26 -7.72
C GLY A 56 -18.44 -0.84 -7.49
N LYS A 57 -18.99 -1.58 -8.46
CA LYS A 57 -20.30 -2.25 -8.33
C LYS A 57 -20.26 -3.40 -7.33
N THR A 58 -19.09 -3.97 -7.10
CA THR A 58 -18.84 -4.96 -6.05
C THR A 58 -17.76 -4.50 -5.08
N LEU A 59 -17.67 -5.15 -3.92
CA LEU A 59 -16.61 -4.86 -2.96
C LEU A 59 -15.22 -5.14 -3.55
N ASP A 60 -15.06 -6.24 -4.28
CA ASP A 60 -13.80 -6.60 -4.94
C ASP A 60 -13.38 -5.55 -5.98
N GLU A 61 -14.33 -5.06 -6.78
CA GLU A 61 -14.06 -4.01 -7.75
C GLU A 61 -13.65 -2.71 -7.05
N ALA A 62 -14.35 -2.32 -5.98
CA ALA A 62 -14.00 -1.14 -5.21
C ALA A 62 -12.60 -1.26 -4.58
N ILE A 63 -12.22 -2.47 -4.12
CA ILE A 63 -10.88 -2.78 -3.60
C ILE A 63 -9.80 -2.61 -4.67
N GLU A 64 -10.01 -3.14 -5.88
CA GLU A 64 -9.02 -2.97 -6.96
C GLU A 64 -8.92 -1.50 -7.40
N ASN A 65 -10.06 -0.82 -7.54
CA ASN A 65 -10.09 0.57 -7.97
C ASN A 65 -9.47 1.52 -6.93
N ILE A 66 -9.65 1.28 -5.62
CA ILE A 66 -9.02 2.11 -4.58
C ILE A 66 -7.51 1.84 -4.49
N LYS A 67 -7.03 0.62 -4.75
CA LYS A 67 -5.58 0.34 -4.84
C LYS A 67 -4.92 1.18 -5.94
N ASP A 68 -5.57 1.32 -7.08
CA ASP A 68 -5.05 2.12 -8.19
C ASP A 68 -5.12 3.62 -7.89
N ALA A 69 -6.19 4.09 -7.25
CA ALA A 69 -6.29 5.46 -6.76
C ALA A 69 -5.16 5.81 -5.77
N ILE A 70 -4.86 4.90 -4.82
CA ILE A 70 -3.75 5.06 -3.87
C ILE A 70 -2.41 5.17 -4.61
N LYS A 71 -2.13 4.26 -5.56
CA LYS A 71 -0.88 4.32 -6.35
C LYS A 71 -0.75 5.65 -7.10
N GLY A 72 -1.84 6.10 -7.73
CA GLY A 72 -1.88 7.37 -8.45
C GLY A 72 -1.62 8.56 -7.53
N TYR A 73 -2.24 8.57 -6.35
CA TYR A 73 -2.05 9.61 -5.33
C TYR A 73 -0.59 9.69 -4.87
N LEU A 74 0.01 8.55 -4.53
CA LEU A 74 1.41 8.47 -4.10
C LEU A 74 2.38 8.93 -5.20
N HIS A 75 2.12 8.57 -6.45
CA HIS A 75 2.91 9.01 -7.59
C HIS A 75 2.89 10.53 -7.78
N VAL A 76 1.73 11.17 -7.59
CA VAL A 76 1.60 12.63 -7.66
C VAL A 76 2.38 13.29 -6.52
N LEU A 77 2.27 12.77 -5.30
CA LEU A 77 3.02 13.23 -4.14
C LEU A 77 4.54 13.19 -4.36
N GLU A 78 5.05 12.08 -4.90
CA GLU A 78 6.46 11.93 -5.27
C GLU A 78 6.89 12.98 -6.30
N LYS A 79 6.08 13.20 -7.34
CA LYS A 79 6.36 14.22 -8.37
C LYS A 79 6.41 15.65 -7.83
N HIS A 80 5.66 15.94 -6.77
CA HIS A 80 5.68 17.25 -6.10
C HIS A 80 6.75 17.35 -5.00
N GLY A 81 7.64 16.37 -4.87
CA GLY A 81 8.73 16.38 -3.89
C GLY A 81 8.24 16.20 -2.45
N LYS A 82 7.04 15.63 -2.26
CA LYS A 82 6.43 15.38 -0.95
C LYS A 82 6.07 13.91 -0.81
N PRO A 83 7.04 12.98 -0.82
CA PRO A 83 6.76 11.56 -0.74
C PRO A 83 5.99 11.23 0.54
N TYR A 84 5.02 10.32 0.42
CA TYR A 84 4.28 9.86 1.58
C TYR A 84 5.19 9.07 2.53
N VAL A 85 5.05 9.33 3.83
CA VAL A 85 5.74 8.60 4.89
C VAL A 85 4.69 7.87 5.73
N PRO A 86 4.71 6.52 5.76
CA PRO A 86 3.82 5.74 6.62
C PRO A 86 3.92 6.19 8.06
N LYS A 87 2.77 6.41 8.69
CA LYS A 87 2.70 6.65 10.13
C LYS A 87 2.35 5.33 10.80
N GLU A 88 3.19 4.89 11.74
CA GLU A 88 2.80 3.83 12.65
C GLU A 88 1.83 4.43 13.68
N SER A 89 0.55 4.46 13.35
CA SER A 89 -0.51 4.90 14.27
C SER A 89 -1.49 3.76 14.53
N GLN A 90 -1.72 3.47 15.81
CA GLN A 90 -2.85 2.63 16.26
C GLN A 90 -4.13 3.46 16.19
N SER A 91 -4.61 3.70 14.97
CA SER A 91 -5.88 4.41 14.76
C SER A 91 -7.04 3.43 14.95
N PHE A 92 -7.99 3.78 15.81
CA PHE A 92 -9.27 3.08 15.95
C PHE A 92 -10.32 3.78 15.09
N VAL A 93 -10.96 3.04 14.19
CA VAL A 93 -12.12 3.50 13.42
C VAL A 93 -13.36 3.04 14.17
N GLY A 94 -14.23 3.98 14.57
CA GLY A 94 -15.46 3.68 15.27
C GLY A 94 -16.52 4.74 15.02
N GLU A 95 -17.76 4.39 15.35
CA GLU A 95 -18.94 5.26 15.21
C GLU A 95 -19.29 5.85 16.58
N VAL A 96 -19.69 7.12 16.61
CA VAL A 96 -20.18 7.80 17.83
C VAL A 96 -21.57 8.33 17.56
N LEU A 97 -22.53 7.93 18.37
CA LEU A 97 -23.88 8.49 18.38
C LEU A 97 -23.90 9.73 19.29
N VAL A 98 -24.46 10.83 18.81
CA VAL A 98 -24.67 12.07 19.57
C VAL A 98 -26.14 12.25 19.95
#